data_AF-A0A7K7J1N0-F1
#
_entry.id   AF-A0A7K7J1N0-F1
#
_cell.length_a   1.000
_cell.length_b   1.000
_cell.length_c   1.000
_cell.angle_alpha   90.00
_cell.angle_beta   90.00
_cell.angle_gamma   90.00
#
_symmetry.space_group_name_H-M   'P 1'
#
loop_
_entity.id
_entity.type
_entity.pdbx_description
1 polymer ?
#
loop_
_entity_poly.entity_id
_entity_poly.type
_entity_poly.pdbx_seq_one_letter_code
_entity_poly.pdbx_strand_id
1 'polypeptide(L)'
;MEAARGWNGYARQQRPPPSPPAAAEKPRGPAGTGTGSGSGSEGWRGERPRSEEDNELSLPSLAAAYTSILRALGEDPQRQGLLKTPWRAATAMQFFTKGYQETIADVLNDAIFDEDHDEMVIVKDIDMFSLCEHHLVPFVGKVHIGYLPNKQVLGLSKLARIVEIYSRRLQVQERLTKQIAIAITEALQPAGVGVVVEATHMCMVMRGVQKMNSKTVTSTMLGVFREDPKTREEFLTLIRS
;
A
#
# COMPACT_ATOMS: atom_id res chain seq x y z
N MET A 1 63.82 10.95 -18.91
CA MET A 1 64.89 10.47 -18.00
C MET A 1 64.31 10.52 -16.60
N GLU A 2 63.65 9.44 -16.18
CA GLU A 2 64.21 8.39 -15.29
C GLU A 2 64.22 8.85 -13.82
N ALA A 3 63.86 8.07 -12.81
CA ALA A 3 63.29 6.73 -12.72
C ALA A 3 62.71 6.54 -11.30
N ALA A 4 61.88 5.49 -11.17
CA ALA A 4 61.13 5.08 -10.00
C ALA A 4 61.98 4.60 -8.81
N ARG A 5 61.42 4.71 -7.59
CA ARG A 5 61.50 3.68 -6.53
C ARG A 5 60.22 3.72 -5.68
N GLY A 6 59.40 2.68 -5.77
CA GLY A 6 58.29 2.42 -4.83
C GLY A 6 58.78 1.75 -3.55
N TRP A 7 57.92 1.66 -2.54
CA TRP A 7 57.95 0.67 -1.46
C TRP A 7 56.53 0.40 -0.96
N ASN A 8 56.15 -0.89 -0.98
CA ASN A 8 54.93 -1.46 -0.40
C ASN A 8 55.13 -1.69 1.11
N GLY A 9 54.13 -1.35 1.93
CA GLY A 9 54.12 -1.63 3.36
C GLY A 9 52.70 -1.89 3.88
N TYR A 10 52.15 -3.08 3.62
CA TYR A 10 50.93 -3.55 4.27
C TYR A 10 51.26 -4.11 5.67
N ALA A 11 50.73 -3.50 6.71
CA ALA A 11 50.84 -3.98 8.09
C ALA A 11 49.88 -5.17 8.34
N ARG A 12 50.42 -6.29 8.84
CA ARG A 12 49.66 -7.45 9.32
C ARG A 12 48.83 -7.08 10.56
N GLN A 13 47.51 -7.19 10.49
CA GLN A 13 46.64 -7.20 11.68
C GLN A 13 46.62 -8.62 12.29
N GLN A 14 46.88 -8.71 13.59
CA GLN A 14 46.89 -9.96 14.37
C GLN A 14 45.46 -10.37 14.77
N ARG A 15 45.12 -11.66 14.67
CA ARG A 15 43.83 -12.21 15.12
C ARG A 15 43.84 -12.42 16.65
N PRO A 16 42.73 -12.16 17.36
CA PRO A 16 42.60 -12.49 18.79
C PRO A 16 42.38 -14.01 19.01
N PRO A 17 42.71 -14.53 20.21
CA PRO A 17 42.60 -15.95 20.54
C PRO A 17 41.15 -16.42 20.79
N PRO A 18 40.85 -17.73 20.68
CA PRO A 18 39.50 -18.27 20.85
C PRO A 18 39.09 -18.44 22.33
N SER A 19 37.79 -18.26 22.60
CA SER A 19 37.16 -18.45 23.91
C SER A 19 36.87 -19.93 24.24
N PRO A 20 36.86 -20.34 25.53
CA PRO A 20 36.58 -21.71 25.96
C PRO A 20 35.08 -22.09 25.91
N PRO A 21 34.72 -23.40 25.89
CA PRO A 21 33.34 -23.84 25.67
C PRO A 21 32.46 -23.96 26.93
N ALA A 22 31.19 -23.58 26.71
CA ALA A 22 29.89 -23.76 27.37
C ALA A 22 29.71 -24.48 28.74
N ALA A 23 28.76 -23.93 29.52
CA ALA A 23 27.92 -24.68 30.46
C ALA A 23 26.43 -24.36 30.20
N ALA A 24 25.59 -25.40 30.19
CA ALA A 24 24.16 -25.35 29.96
C ALA A 24 23.39 -25.27 31.29
N GLU A 25 22.37 -24.40 31.38
CA GLU A 25 21.38 -24.44 32.46
C GLU A 25 19.94 -24.28 31.92
N LYS A 26 19.05 -25.06 32.53
CA LYS A 26 17.64 -25.32 32.17
C LYS A 26 16.66 -24.33 32.86
N PRO A 27 15.38 -24.27 32.44
CA PRO A 27 14.52 -23.10 32.61
C PRO A 27 13.83 -23.02 33.98
N ARG A 28 13.53 -21.80 34.43
CA ARG A 28 12.62 -21.52 35.56
C ARG A 28 11.58 -20.48 35.14
N GLY A 29 10.31 -20.78 35.41
CA GLY A 29 9.24 -19.80 35.61
C GLY A 29 8.44 -20.20 36.86
N PRO A 30 7.31 -19.55 37.18
CA PRO A 30 7.08 -18.10 37.25
C PRO A 30 6.58 -17.66 38.65
N ALA A 31 6.66 -16.37 39.01
CA ALA A 31 5.69 -15.63 39.86
C ALA A 31 6.23 -14.24 40.28
N GLY A 32 5.35 -13.23 40.28
CA GLY A 32 5.46 -12.09 41.20
C GLY A 32 5.43 -10.67 40.62
N THR A 33 4.23 -10.14 40.39
CA THR A 33 3.73 -8.77 40.63
C THR A 33 4.73 -7.60 40.82
N GLY A 34 4.58 -6.55 40.01
CA GLY A 34 5.24 -5.25 40.22
C GLY A 34 4.79 -4.20 39.21
N THR A 35 4.10 -3.17 39.71
CA THR A 35 3.56 -1.97 39.06
C THR A 35 4.62 -1.03 38.46
N GLY A 36 4.29 -0.34 37.35
CA GLY A 36 5.03 0.83 36.84
C GLY A 36 5.01 0.95 35.30
N SER A 37 4.04 1.65 34.72
CA SER A 37 4.19 3.01 34.16
C SER A 37 4.83 3.09 32.76
N GLY A 38 4.00 3.48 31.78
CA GLY A 38 4.43 4.34 30.68
C GLY A 38 5.08 3.66 29.47
N SER A 39 4.27 3.08 28.60
CA SER A 39 4.45 3.16 27.13
C SER A 39 3.23 2.57 26.45
N GLY A 40 2.13 3.31 26.48
CA GLY A 40 1.01 3.06 25.59
C GLY A 40 1.43 3.47 24.18
N SER A 41 2.08 2.56 23.44
CA SER A 41 2.02 2.62 21.99
C SER A 41 0.56 2.36 21.62
N GLU A 42 -0.20 3.43 21.42
CA GLU A 42 -1.56 3.38 20.91
C GLU A 42 -1.52 2.86 19.46
N GLY A 43 -1.45 1.54 19.33
CA GLY A 43 -1.83 0.85 18.11
C GLY A 43 -3.26 1.23 17.81
N TRP A 44 -3.50 1.71 16.60
CA TRP A 44 -4.84 2.01 16.10
C TRP A 44 -5.75 0.79 16.35
N ARG A 45 -6.84 0.99 17.11
CA ARG A 45 -7.77 -0.04 17.64
C ARG A 45 -8.15 -1.05 16.55
N GLY A 46 -7.65 -2.27 16.65
CA GLY A 46 -7.89 -3.36 15.70
C GLY A 46 -9.26 -4.03 15.78
N GLU A 47 -10.29 -3.36 16.31
CA GLU A 47 -11.62 -3.97 16.55
C GLU A 47 -12.71 -3.50 15.57
N ARG A 48 -12.58 -2.32 14.94
CA ARG A 48 -13.54 -1.81 13.96
C ARG A 48 -12.90 -0.89 12.92
N PRO A 49 -13.49 -0.74 11.71
CA PRO A 49 -13.08 0.28 10.75
C PRO A 49 -13.09 1.69 11.36
N ARG A 50 -12.30 2.59 10.75
CA ARG A 50 -12.37 4.03 11.04
C ARG A 50 -13.80 4.54 10.86
N SER A 51 -14.28 5.44 11.71
CA SER A 51 -15.59 6.08 11.54
C SER A 51 -15.47 7.58 11.20
N GLU A 52 -16.59 8.19 10.83
CA GLU A 52 -16.69 9.65 10.68
C GLU A 52 -16.42 10.38 12.01
N GLU A 53 -16.90 9.84 13.13
CA GLU A 53 -16.59 10.36 14.46
C GLU A 53 -15.07 10.36 14.75
N ASP A 54 -14.37 9.28 14.39
CA ASP A 54 -12.91 9.22 14.51
C ASP A 54 -12.23 10.27 13.59
N ASN A 55 -12.81 10.59 12.44
CA ASN A 55 -12.33 11.65 11.55
C ASN A 55 -12.47 13.03 12.19
N GLU A 56 -13.64 13.34 12.75
CA GLU A 56 -13.90 14.62 13.41
C GLU A 56 -12.98 14.84 14.60
N LEU A 57 -12.80 13.83 15.45
CA LEU A 57 -11.93 13.88 16.62
C LEU A 57 -10.44 14.04 16.25
N SER A 58 -10.00 13.42 15.16
CA SER A 58 -8.59 13.47 14.72
C SER A 58 -8.24 14.72 13.92
N LEU A 59 -9.22 15.42 13.33
CA LEU A 59 -8.99 16.54 12.42
C LEU A 59 -8.20 17.70 13.06
N PRO A 60 -8.50 18.17 14.30
CA PRO A 60 -7.72 19.24 14.93
C PRO A 60 -6.26 18.83 15.19
N SER A 61 -6.03 17.57 15.57
CA SER A 61 -4.67 17.04 15.80
C SER A 61 -3.86 16.99 14.51
N LEU A 62 -4.46 16.52 13.41
CA LEU A 62 -3.83 16.53 12.08
C LEU A 62 -3.54 17.96 11.61
N ALA A 63 -4.48 18.90 11.80
CA ALA A 63 -4.25 20.30 11.47
C ALA A 63 -3.10 20.91 12.30
N ALA A 64 -2.99 20.58 13.58
CA ALA A 64 -1.86 21.00 14.40
C ALA A 64 -0.54 20.43 13.87
N ALA A 65 -0.50 19.16 13.48
CA ALA A 65 0.67 18.52 12.88
C ALA A 65 1.10 19.21 11.57
N TYR A 66 0.15 19.51 10.67
CA TYR A 66 0.45 20.25 9.44
C TYR A 66 0.93 21.68 9.71
N THR A 67 0.40 22.35 10.73
CA THR A 67 0.91 23.67 11.15
C THR A 67 2.36 23.58 11.61
N SER A 68 2.72 22.52 12.35
CA SER A 68 4.10 22.26 12.78
C SER A 68 5.02 22.02 11.58
N ILE A 69 4.58 21.24 10.60
CA ILE A 69 5.32 21.00 9.35
C ILE A 69 5.60 22.32 8.61
N LEU A 70 4.60 23.19 8.45
CA LEU A 70 4.80 24.49 7.78
C LEU A 70 5.89 25.33 8.47
N ARG A 71 5.84 25.44 9.80
CA ARG A 71 6.88 26.16 10.57
C ARG A 71 8.25 25.52 10.41
N ALA A 72 8.32 24.19 10.46
CA ALA A 72 9.57 23.44 10.32
C ALA A 72 10.19 23.58 8.92
N LEU A 73 9.39 23.86 7.89
CA LEU A 73 9.84 24.18 6.53
C LEU A 73 10.30 25.63 6.36
N GLY A 74 10.22 26.47 7.41
CA GLY A 74 10.58 27.89 7.36
C GLY A 74 9.49 28.80 6.78
N GLU A 75 8.26 28.30 6.61
CA GLU A 75 7.12 29.09 6.13
C GLU A 75 6.43 29.84 7.28
N ASP A 76 5.81 30.98 6.95
CA ASP A 76 4.94 31.72 7.87
C ASP A 76 3.49 31.22 7.75
N PRO A 77 2.95 30.49 8.76
CA PRO A 77 1.56 30.02 8.70
C PRO A 77 0.52 31.14 8.70
N GLN A 78 0.90 32.37 9.04
CA GLN A 78 0.01 33.54 9.04
C GLN A 78 -0.15 34.19 7.66
N ARG A 79 0.67 33.83 6.67
CA ARG A 79 0.51 34.38 5.32
C ARG A 79 -0.84 33.97 4.73
N GLN A 80 -1.45 34.88 3.95
CA GLN A 80 -2.81 34.73 3.42
C GLN A 80 -3.07 33.35 2.77
N GLY A 81 -2.09 32.82 2.03
CA GLY A 81 -2.21 31.51 1.37
C GLY A 81 -2.15 30.28 2.29
N LEU A 82 -1.61 30.40 3.52
CA LEU A 82 -1.41 29.29 4.45
C LEU A 82 -2.39 29.25 5.63
N LEU A 83 -3.14 30.33 5.89
CA LEU A 83 -4.08 30.40 7.02
C LEU A 83 -5.01 29.19 7.14
N LYS A 84 -5.52 28.69 6.00
CA LYS A 84 -6.40 27.51 5.94
C LYS A 84 -5.69 26.22 5.51
N THR A 85 -4.39 26.27 5.20
CA THR A 85 -3.64 25.10 4.72
C THR A 85 -3.61 23.95 5.71
N PRO A 86 -3.40 24.15 7.03
CA PRO A 86 -3.38 23.02 7.96
C PRO A 86 -4.67 22.19 7.95
N TRP A 87 -5.83 22.86 7.92
CA TRP A 87 -7.13 22.22 7.82
C TRP A 87 -7.35 21.56 6.46
N ARG A 88 -7.05 22.25 5.36
CA ARG A 88 -7.16 21.67 4.00
C ARG A 88 -6.29 20.44 3.83
N ALA A 89 -5.06 20.46 4.34
CA ALA A 89 -4.13 19.33 4.27
C ALA A 89 -4.59 18.16 5.14
N ALA A 90 -5.10 18.43 6.34
CA ALA A 90 -5.68 17.42 7.22
C ALA A 90 -6.87 16.72 6.58
N THR A 91 -7.84 17.48 6.06
CA THR A 91 -9.01 16.94 5.36
C THR A 91 -8.62 16.17 4.10
N ALA A 92 -7.66 16.67 3.31
CA ALA A 92 -7.17 15.97 2.13
C ALA A 92 -6.52 14.62 2.49
N MET A 93 -5.70 14.57 3.55
CA MET A 93 -5.08 13.33 4.01
C MET A 93 -6.13 12.32 4.51
N GLN A 94 -7.17 12.78 5.21
CA GLN A 94 -8.30 11.92 5.59
C GLN A 94 -9.01 11.36 4.35
N PHE A 95 -9.26 12.17 3.32
CA PHE A 95 -9.85 11.71 2.07
C PHE A 95 -8.97 10.68 1.34
N PHE A 96 -7.66 10.94 1.25
CA PHE A 96 -6.70 10.00 0.65
C PHE A 96 -6.58 8.68 1.41
N THR A 97 -7.02 8.65 2.67
CA THR A 97 -7.00 7.46 3.55
C THR A 97 -8.39 6.97 3.94
N LYS A 98 -9.45 7.41 3.24
CA LYS A 98 -10.84 7.02 3.56
C LYS A 98 -11.09 5.52 3.42
N GLY A 99 -10.29 4.80 2.63
CA GLY A 99 -10.46 3.37 2.42
C GLY A 99 -10.31 2.51 3.68
N TYR A 100 -9.78 3.06 4.78
CA TYR A 100 -9.77 2.41 6.10
C TYR A 100 -11.15 2.38 6.81
N GLN A 101 -12.12 3.17 6.34
CA GLN A 101 -13.49 3.22 6.87
C GLN A 101 -14.47 2.33 6.08
N GLU A 102 -14.04 1.83 4.93
CA GLU A 102 -14.90 1.08 4.00
C GLU A 102 -14.69 -0.43 4.14
N THR A 103 -15.78 -1.20 4.13
CA THR A 103 -15.74 -2.67 4.06
C THR A 103 -16.19 -3.15 2.68
N ILE A 104 -15.74 -4.34 2.28
CA ILE A 104 -16.17 -4.95 1.01
C ILE A 104 -17.69 -5.18 1.03
N ALA A 105 -18.23 -5.66 2.15
CA ALA A 105 -19.66 -5.99 2.29
C ALA A 105 -20.56 -4.79 1.95
N ASP A 106 -20.24 -3.61 2.49
CA ASP A 106 -20.98 -2.37 2.24
C ASP A 106 -20.89 -1.93 0.77
N VAL A 107 -19.77 -2.24 0.10
CA VAL A 107 -19.57 -1.91 -1.30
C VAL A 107 -20.37 -2.84 -2.21
N LEU A 108 -20.44 -4.14 -1.92
CA LEU A 108 -21.13 -5.12 -2.76
C LEU A 108 -22.63 -4.84 -2.85
N ASN A 109 -23.30 -4.58 -1.71
CA ASN A 109 -24.71 -4.16 -1.61
C ASN A 109 -25.64 -4.89 -2.62
N ASP A 110 -25.62 -6.22 -2.57
CA ASP A 110 -26.44 -7.12 -3.41
C ASP A 110 -26.32 -6.94 -4.93
N ALA A 111 -25.26 -6.31 -5.42
CA ALA A 111 -25.03 -6.11 -6.85
C ALA A 111 -24.38 -7.33 -7.53
N ILE A 112 -24.79 -8.53 -7.14
CA ILE A 112 -24.41 -9.79 -7.75
C ILE A 112 -25.63 -10.31 -8.51
N PHE A 113 -25.45 -10.55 -9.81
CA PHE A 113 -26.53 -10.94 -10.72
C PHE A 113 -26.23 -12.34 -11.27
N ASP A 114 -27.27 -13.16 -11.39
CA ASP A 114 -27.19 -14.47 -12.02
C ASP A 114 -27.53 -14.32 -13.50
N GLU A 115 -26.51 -14.26 -14.33
CA GLU A 115 -26.63 -14.02 -15.78
C GLU A 115 -26.21 -15.25 -16.60
N ASP A 116 -25.98 -16.40 -15.94
CA ASP A 116 -25.47 -17.64 -16.53
C ASP A 116 -24.27 -17.41 -17.49
N HIS A 117 -23.39 -16.48 -17.12
CA HIS A 117 -22.23 -16.08 -17.93
C HIS A 117 -20.95 -16.77 -17.41
N ASP A 118 -20.18 -17.37 -18.31
CA ASP A 118 -18.95 -18.13 -18.01
C ASP A 118 -17.72 -17.65 -18.81
N GLU A 119 -17.86 -16.60 -19.63
CA GLU A 119 -16.77 -16.00 -20.38
C GLU A 119 -16.06 -14.87 -19.62
N MET A 120 -14.88 -14.47 -20.09
CA MET A 120 -14.06 -13.47 -19.41
C MET A 120 -14.71 -12.09 -19.43
N VAL A 121 -14.86 -11.49 -18.24
CA VAL A 121 -15.30 -10.10 -18.07
C VAL A 121 -14.09 -9.24 -17.74
N ILE A 122 -13.89 -8.14 -18.48
CA ILE A 122 -12.79 -7.19 -18.26
C ILE A 122 -13.33 -5.78 -18.00
N VAL A 123 -12.84 -5.16 -16.92
CA VAL A 123 -12.94 -3.72 -16.67
C VAL A 123 -11.52 -3.16 -16.63
N LYS A 124 -11.17 -2.37 -17.66
CA LYS A 124 -9.86 -1.76 -17.83
C LYS A 124 -9.90 -0.25 -17.68
N ASP A 125 -8.70 0.34 -17.51
CA ASP A 125 -8.49 1.79 -17.43
C ASP A 125 -9.16 2.48 -16.24
N ILE A 126 -9.36 1.74 -15.15
CA ILE A 126 -9.84 2.29 -13.88
C ILE A 126 -8.77 3.20 -13.32
N ASP A 127 -9.05 4.51 -13.26
CA ASP A 127 -8.16 5.47 -12.63
C ASP A 127 -7.94 5.13 -11.15
N MET A 128 -6.68 5.14 -10.74
CA MET A 128 -6.28 4.83 -9.37
C MET A 128 -5.35 5.90 -8.84
N PHE A 129 -5.68 6.36 -7.63
CA PHE A 129 -4.87 7.28 -6.84
C PHE A 129 -4.61 6.65 -5.48
N SER A 130 -3.34 6.56 -5.10
CA SER A 130 -2.93 6.02 -3.79
C SER A 130 -1.74 6.79 -3.22
N LEU A 131 -1.40 6.50 -1.96
CA LEU A 131 -0.29 7.13 -1.25
C LEU A 131 0.79 6.09 -0.92
N CYS A 132 2.03 6.37 -1.31
CA CYS A 132 3.17 5.54 -0.95
C CYS A 132 3.40 5.62 0.57
N GLU A 133 3.29 4.49 1.27
CA GLU A 133 3.42 4.47 2.74
C GLU A 133 4.80 4.91 3.24
N HIS A 134 5.84 4.73 2.43
CA HIS A 134 7.21 5.10 2.78
C HIS A 134 7.47 6.62 2.83
N HIS A 135 6.69 7.41 2.07
CA HIS A 135 6.98 8.83 1.87
C HIS A 135 5.76 9.73 2.00
N LEU A 136 4.55 9.16 2.13
CA LEU A 136 3.27 9.87 2.11
C LEU A 136 3.07 10.73 0.85
N VAL A 137 3.64 10.27 -0.27
CA VAL A 137 3.62 10.93 -1.58
C VAL A 137 2.79 10.08 -2.55
N PRO A 138 1.99 10.68 -3.44
CA PRO A 138 1.12 9.92 -4.34
C PRO A 138 1.86 9.00 -5.31
N PHE A 139 1.24 7.85 -5.58
CA PHE A 139 1.44 7.12 -6.83
C PHE A 139 0.09 6.95 -7.51
N VAL A 140 0.08 7.18 -8.82
CA VAL A 140 -1.15 7.32 -9.61
C VAL A 140 -1.04 6.51 -10.88
N GLY A 141 -2.13 5.93 -11.34
CA GLY A 141 -2.08 4.97 -12.43
C GLY A 141 -3.42 4.41 -12.84
N LYS A 142 -3.36 3.25 -13.50
CA LYS A 142 -4.51 2.50 -13.99
C LYS A 142 -4.55 1.12 -13.36
N VAL A 143 -5.76 0.63 -13.15
CA VAL A 143 -6.04 -0.77 -12.77
C VAL A 143 -6.85 -1.42 -13.87
N HIS A 144 -6.46 -2.63 -14.24
CA HIS A 144 -7.16 -3.50 -15.17
C HIS A 144 -7.53 -4.77 -14.43
N ILE A 145 -8.80 -5.13 -14.47
CA ILE A 145 -9.37 -6.29 -13.78
C ILE A 145 -10.00 -7.18 -14.84
N GLY A 146 -9.65 -8.46 -14.82
CA GLY A 146 -10.32 -9.53 -15.54
C GLY A 146 -10.79 -10.60 -14.55
N TYR A 147 -11.94 -11.20 -14.78
CA TYR A 147 -12.35 -12.39 -14.03
C TYR A 147 -13.18 -13.33 -14.91
N LEU A 148 -13.19 -14.62 -14.56
CA LEU A 148 -14.02 -15.65 -15.17
C LEU A 148 -15.16 -15.97 -14.20
N PRO A 149 -16.39 -15.51 -14.45
CA PRO A 149 -17.52 -15.72 -13.56
C PRO A 149 -17.87 -17.21 -13.43
N ASN A 150 -18.52 -17.55 -12.32
CA ASN A 150 -19.14 -18.86 -12.13
C ASN A 150 -20.66 -18.64 -12.07
N LYS A 151 -21.26 -18.33 -13.23
CA LYS A 151 -22.66 -17.91 -13.43
C LYS A 151 -23.02 -16.53 -12.88
N GLN A 152 -22.45 -16.17 -11.74
CA GLN A 152 -22.68 -14.89 -11.07
C GLN A 152 -21.72 -13.81 -11.56
N VAL A 153 -22.26 -12.66 -11.94
CA VAL A 153 -21.51 -11.46 -12.34
C VAL A 153 -21.69 -10.32 -11.36
N LEU A 154 -20.65 -9.51 -11.20
CA LEU A 154 -20.66 -8.33 -10.34
C LEU A 154 -21.02 -7.10 -11.16
N GLY A 155 -21.85 -6.22 -10.60
CA GLY A 155 -22.08 -4.90 -11.19
C GLY A 155 -20.76 -4.16 -11.43
N LEU A 156 -20.49 -3.76 -12.68
CA LEU A 156 -19.19 -3.24 -13.12
C LEU A 156 -18.64 -2.09 -12.24
N SER A 157 -19.53 -1.23 -11.73
CA SER A 157 -19.16 -0.12 -10.84
C SER A 157 -18.56 -0.57 -9.51
N LYS A 158 -18.86 -1.80 -9.05
CA LYS A 158 -18.34 -2.34 -7.79
C LYS A 158 -16.88 -2.72 -7.89
N LEU A 159 -16.39 -3.14 -9.07
CA LEU A 159 -14.96 -3.39 -9.28
C LEU A 159 -14.15 -2.10 -9.07
N ALA A 160 -14.60 -0.98 -9.62
CA ALA A 160 -13.97 0.32 -9.37
C ALA A 160 -14.05 0.74 -7.89
N ARG A 161 -15.15 0.45 -7.20
CA ARG A 161 -15.26 0.72 -5.75
C ARG A 161 -14.30 -0.15 -4.92
N ILE A 162 -14.10 -1.41 -5.29
CA ILE A 162 -13.08 -2.28 -4.65
C ILE A 162 -11.69 -1.67 -4.83
N VAL A 163 -11.36 -1.13 -6.01
CA VAL A 163 -10.09 -0.41 -6.21
C VAL A 163 -9.97 0.76 -5.23
N GLU A 164 -11.02 1.58 -5.08
CA GLU A 164 -11.03 2.73 -4.16
C GLU A 164 -10.84 2.33 -2.68
N ILE A 165 -11.47 1.25 -2.20
CA ILE A 165 -11.31 0.76 -0.81
C ILE A 165 -9.82 0.58 -0.48
N TYR A 166 -9.05 0.00 -1.40
CA TYR A 166 -7.65 -0.31 -1.15
C TYR A 166 -6.70 0.80 -1.58
N SER A 167 -7.01 1.57 -2.63
CA SER A 167 -6.14 2.65 -3.11
C SER A 167 -6.18 3.86 -2.18
N ARG A 168 -7.30 4.11 -1.50
CA ARG A 168 -7.45 5.17 -0.49
C ARG A 168 -6.88 4.77 0.87
N ARG A 169 -5.65 4.28 0.87
CA ARG A 169 -4.87 3.85 2.04
C ARG A 169 -3.41 4.24 1.83
N LEU A 170 -2.61 4.16 2.89
CA LEU A 170 -1.15 4.10 2.75
C LEU A 170 -0.78 2.71 2.23
N GLN A 171 -0.04 2.67 1.12
CA GLN A 171 0.12 1.46 0.33
C GLN A 171 1.53 1.23 -0.21
N VAL A 172 1.72 -0.04 -0.58
CA VAL A 172 2.73 -0.57 -1.50
C VAL A 172 1.99 -1.17 -2.70
N GLN A 173 2.45 -0.92 -3.92
CA GLN A 173 1.70 -1.25 -5.14
C GLN A 173 1.43 -2.77 -5.27
N GLU A 174 2.40 -3.60 -4.87
CA GLU A 174 2.30 -5.05 -4.82
C GLU A 174 1.18 -5.50 -3.88
N ARG A 175 1.08 -4.86 -2.71
CA ARG A 175 0.03 -5.16 -1.71
C ARG A 175 -1.34 -4.74 -2.21
N LEU A 176 -1.45 -3.51 -2.75
CA LEU A 176 -2.66 -2.99 -3.37
C LEU A 176 -3.20 -3.96 -4.43
N THR A 177 -2.34 -4.38 -5.36
CA THR A 177 -2.69 -5.30 -6.45
C THR A 177 -3.26 -6.62 -5.92
N LYS A 178 -2.58 -7.21 -4.92
CA LYS A 178 -2.99 -8.47 -4.32
C LYS A 178 -4.31 -8.35 -3.55
N GLN A 179 -4.50 -7.26 -2.81
CA GLN A 179 -5.72 -7.02 -2.04
C GLN A 179 -6.96 -6.91 -2.94
N ILE A 180 -6.86 -6.21 -4.06
CA ILE A 180 -7.95 -6.10 -5.04
C ILE A 180 -8.32 -7.49 -5.59
N ALA A 181 -7.34 -8.30 -5.99
CA ALA A 181 -7.59 -9.64 -6.53
C ALA A 181 -8.25 -10.58 -5.50
N ILE A 182 -7.78 -10.55 -4.25
CA ILE A 182 -8.35 -11.34 -3.16
C ILE A 182 -9.78 -10.90 -2.86
N ALA A 183 -10.03 -9.61 -2.76
CA ALA A 183 -11.37 -9.08 -2.47
C ALA A 183 -12.41 -9.50 -3.50
N ILE A 184 -12.05 -9.47 -4.80
CA ILE A 184 -12.93 -9.94 -5.87
C ILE A 184 -13.18 -11.45 -5.75
N THR A 185 -12.13 -12.22 -5.42
CA THR A 185 -12.24 -13.67 -5.25
C THR A 185 -13.16 -14.03 -4.07
N GLU A 186 -13.01 -13.35 -2.94
CA GLU A 186 -13.84 -13.57 -1.75
C GLU A 186 -15.30 -13.15 -1.99
N ALA A 187 -15.51 -12.07 -2.75
CA ALA A 187 -16.83 -11.55 -3.05
C ALA A 187 -17.64 -12.42 -4.03
N LEU A 188 -17.00 -12.95 -5.06
CA LEU A 188 -17.69 -13.62 -6.19
C LEU A 188 -17.44 -15.12 -6.30
N GLN A 189 -16.40 -15.63 -5.65
CA GLN A 189 -15.90 -17.00 -5.85
C GLN A 189 -15.82 -17.40 -7.35
N PRO A 190 -15.19 -16.57 -8.19
CA PRO A 190 -15.11 -16.81 -9.63
C PRO A 190 -14.13 -17.97 -9.91
N ALA A 191 -14.16 -18.51 -11.14
CA ALA A 191 -13.19 -19.50 -11.57
C ALA A 191 -11.76 -18.95 -11.59
N GLY A 192 -11.60 -17.64 -11.81
CA GLY A 192 -10.31 -16.97 -11.67
C GLY A 192 -10.41 -15.46 -11.75
N VAL A 193 -9.35 -14.78 -11.28
CA VAL A 193 -9.22 -13.32 -11.28
C VAL A 193 -7.82 -12.93 -11.73
N GLY A 194 -7.72 -11.94 -12.61
CA GLY A 194 -6.48 -11.26 -12.98
C GLY A 194 -6.58 -9.77 -12.67
N VAL A 195 -5.59 -9.23 -11.95
CA VAL A 195 -5.46 -7.80 -11.69
C VAL A 195 -4.09 -7.33 -12.15
N VAL A 196 -4.05 -6.26 -12.95
CA VAL A 196 -2.83 -5.56 -13.36
C VAL A 196 -2.95 -4.11 -12.93
N VAL A 197 -1.90 -3.60 -12.29
CA VAL A 197 -1.78 -2.20 -11.89
C VAL A 197 -0.54 -1.63 -12.55
N GLU A 198 -0.70 -0.53 -13.29
CA GLU A 198 0.39 0.26 -13.84
C GLU A 198 0.33 1.65 -13.21
N ALA A 199 1.40 2.09 -12.55
CA ALA A 199 1.42 3.39 -11.88
C ALA A 199 2.77 4.11 -11.95
N THR A 200 2.69 5.43 -11.89
CA THR A 200 3.82 6.35 -11.74
C THR A 200 3.92 6.78 -10.29
N HIS A 201 5.11 6.61 -9.71
CA HIS A 201 5.39 6.95 -8.31
C HIS A 201 6.03 8.32 -8.20
N MET A 202 5.35 9.29 -7.59
CA MET A 202 5.93 10.64 -7.48
C MET A 202 7.18 10.67 -6.60
N CYS A 203 7.33 9.71 -5.68
CA CYS A 203 8.57 9.53 -4.91
C CYS A 203 9.81 9.17 -5.77
N MET A 204 9.62 8.70 -7.02
CA MET A 204 10.68 8.46 -8.00
C MET A 204 10.80 9.58 -9.05
N VAL A 205 9.74 10.36 -9.25
CA VAL A 205 9.68 11.40 -10.30
C VAL A 205 10.12 12.76 -9.78
N MET A 206 9.52 13.25 -8.69
CA MET A 206 9.75 14.62 -8.20
C MET A 206 10.91 14.72 -7.19
N ARG A 207 11.47 13.58 -6.76
CA ARG A 207 12.58 13.49 -5.81
C ARG A 207 13.39 12.21 -6.03
N GLY A 208 14.47 12.05 -5.27
CA GLY A 208 15.30 10.84 -5.31
C GLY A 208 15.96 10.65 -6.67
N VAL A 209 15.61 9.57 -7.37
CA VAL A 209 16.23 9.20 -8.68
C VAL A 209 15.74 10.04 -9.87
N GLN A 210 14.63 10.77 -9.71
CA GLN A 210 14.06 11.71 -10.69
C GLN A 210 13.91 11.15 -12.11
N LYS A 211 13.24 9.98 -12.24
CA LYS A 211 13.00 9.32 -13.54
C LYS A 211 11.58 9.55 -14.02
N MET A 212 11.40 10.60 -14.83
CA MET A 212 10.09 11.08 -15.33
C MET A 212 9.22 10.00 -15.98
N ASN A 213 9.82 9.12 -16.77
CA ASN A 213 9.08 8.14 -17.57
C ASN A 213 9.01 6.76 -16.90
N SER A 214 9.51 6.63 -15.68
CA SER A 214 9.49 5.35 -14.96
C SER A 214 8.06 4.98 -14.59
N LYS A 215 7.65 3.76 -14.95
CA LYS A 215 6.38 3.17 -14.56
C LYS A 215 6.62 1.82 -13.91
N THR A 216 5.83 1.52 -12.89
CA THR A 216 5.85 0.22 -12.21
C THR A 216 4.60 -0.54 -12.60
N VAL A 217 4.78 -1.76 -13.10
CA VAL A 217 3.67 -2.68 -13.41
C VAL A 217 3.72 -3.85 -12.42
N THR A 218 2.61 -4.10 -11.75
CA THR A 218 2.42 -5.23 -10.84
C THR A 218 1.18 -6.01 -11.25
N SER A 219 1.18 -7.32 -11.02
CA SER A 219 0.05 -8.17 -11.35
C SER A 219 -0.20 -9.24 -10.30
N THR A 220 -1.46 -9.61 -10.09
CA THR A 220 -1.85 -10.78 -9.29
C THR A 220 -2.85 -11.61 -10.08
N MET A 221 -2.57 -12.90 -10.23
CA MET A 221 -3.39 -13.88 -10.94
C MET A 221 -3.82 -14.97 -9.97
N LEU A 222 -5.11 -15.30 -9.95
CA LEU A 222 -5.74 -16.30 -9.09
C LEU A 222 -6.64 -17.22 -9.93
N GLY A 223 -6.83 -18.46 -9.46
CA GLY A 223 -7.63 -19.48 -10.16
C GLY A 223 -7.13 -19.75 -11.58
N VAL A 224 -8.06 -19.84 -12.54
CA VAL A 224 -7.75 -20.14 -13.95
C VAL A 224 -6.71 -19.17 -14.55
N PHE A 225 -6.70 -17.89 -14.17
CA PHE A 225 -5.69 -16.92 -14.66
C PHE A 225 -4.26 -17.27 -14.22
N ARG A 226 -4.10 -18.01 -13.10
CA ARG A 226 -2.81 -18.49 -12.61
C ARG A 226 -2.42 -19.80 -13.28
N GLU A 227 -3.38 -20.71 -13.37
CA GLU A 227 -3.18 -22.10 -13.79
C GLU A 227 -3.10 -22.27 -15.30
N ASP A 228 -3.96 -21.58 -16.06
CA ASP A 228 -3.97 -21.63 -17.53
C ASP A 228 -3.21 -20.44 -18.14
N PRO A 229 -2.07 -20.67 -18.82
CA PRO A 229 -1.36 -19.62 -19.53
C PRO A 229 -2.16 -18.98 -20.67
N LYS A 230 -3.09 -19.71 -21.32
CA LYS A 230 -3.86 -19.18 -22.46
C LYS A 230 -4.85 -18.11 -22.00
N THR A 231 -5.64 -18.38 -20.96
CA THR A 231 -6.50 -17.37 -20.33
C THR A 231 -5.71 -16.14 -19.89
N ARG A 232 -4.53 -16.34 -19.30
CA ARG A 232 -3.67 -15.22 -18.87
C ARG A 232 -3.18 -14.40 -20.06
N GLU A 233 -2.77 -15.04 -21.15
CA GLU A 233 -2.30 -14.37 -22.35
C GLU A 233 -3.41 -13.58 -23.06
N GLU A 234 -4.62 -14.16 -23.14
CA GLU A 234 -5.81 -13.50 -23.64
C GLU A 234 -6.10 -12.22 -22.86
N PHE A 235 -6.16 -12.31 -21.52
CA PHE A 235 -6.36 -11.15 -20.65
C PHE A 235 -5.30 -10.06 -20.86
N LEU A 236 -4.01 -10.44 -20.82
CA LEU A 236 -2.91 -9.48 -20.98
C LEU A 236 -2.89 -8.83 -22.36
N THR A 237 -3.43 -9.49 -23.38
CA THR A 237 -3.58 -8.94 -24.72
C THR A 237 -4.76 -7.97 -24.79
N LEU A 238 -5.90 -8.32 -24.21
CA LEU A 238 -7.12 -7.50 -24.25
C LEU A 238 -7.02 -6.18 -23.44
N ILE A 239 -6.15 -6.13 -22.43
CA ILE A 239 -5.88 -4.91 -21.68
C ILE A 239 -4.87 -3.96 -22.36
N ARG A 240 -4.22 -4.39 -23.44
CA ARG A 240 -3.36 -3.53 -24.26
C ARG A 240 -4.21 -2.83 -25.32
N SER A 241 -4.58 -1.58 -25.08
CA SER A 241 -5.17 -0.68 -26.08
C SER A 241 -5.08 0.77 -25.64
#